data_AF-A0A936TDV8-F1
#
_entry.id   AF-A0A936TDV8-F1
#
_cell.length_a   1.000
_cell.length_b   1.000
_cell.length_c   1.000
_cell.angle_alpha   90.00
_cell.angle_beta   90.00
_cell.angle_gamma   90.00
#
_symmetry.space_group_name_H-M   'P 1'
#
loop_
_entity.id
_entity.type
_entity.pdbx_description
1 polymer ?
#
loop_
_entity_poly.entity_id
_entity_poly.type
_entity_poly.pdbx_seq_one_letter_code
_entity_poly.pdbx_strand_id
1 'polypeptide(L)'
;MKKILSILSIVLVTSLLTSCGDKQSEPIVAPPGMISLDLNNYGKPFVVFVPDTANTPFSIEENQSGALEIKVGKTFGICINEQAGDIAMKKEDLKGDDVNRFKSFLTDEPTAILWESEITAPEFHFLVNMKIGESDYCFEDIRSTENDPFTKEAIQKMFDSAKNIKEKKKDQPST
;
A
#
# COMPACT_ATOMS: atom_id res chain seq x y z
N MET A 1 -3.09 -79.90 18.56
CA MET A 1 -3.76 -78.76 19.25
C MET A 1 -4.00 -77.70 18.17
N LYS A 2 -5.20 -77.57 17.56
CA LYS A 2 -6.31 -76.63 17.90
C LYS A 2 -5.74 -75.29 18.43
N LYS A 3 -5.96 -74.09 17.85
CA LYS A 3 -7.18 -73.38 17.33
C LYS A 3 -6.68 -72.26 16.37
N ILE A 4 -7.19 -72.02 15.14
CA ILE A 4 -8.38 -71.30 14.64
C ILE A 4 -8.69 -69.91 15.29
N LEU A 5 -8.95 -68.93 14.40
CA LEU A 5 -9.60 -67.59 14.53
C LEU A 5 -8.69 -66.41 14.97
N SER A 6 -8.79 -65.19 14.43
CA SER A 6 -9.87 -64.52 13.70
C SER A 6 -9.37 -63.32 12.87
N ILE A 7 -10.04 -63.07 11.75
CA ILE A 7 -10.01 -61.84 10.93
C ILE A 7 -10.84 -60.76 11.65
N LEU A 8 -10.39 -59.50 11.67
CA LEU A 8 -11.30 -58.34 11.66
C LEU A 8 -10.61 -57.06 11.15
N SER A 9 -11.19 -56.53 10.07
CA SER A 9 -10.89 -55.28 9.37
C SER A 9 -11.19 -54.03 10.18
N ILE A 10 -10.37 -52.97 10.04
CA ILE A 10 -10.86 -51.59 9.99
C ILE A 10 -10.04 -50.84 8.94
N VAL A 11 -10.64 -50.63 7.77
CA VAL A 11 -10.22 -49.62 6.79
C VAL A 11 -10.71 -48.28 7.32
N LEU A 12 -9.79 -47.43 7.80
CA LEU A 12 -10.13 -46.06 8.16
C LEU A 12 -9.97 -45.19 6.90
N VAL A 13 -11.06 -45.05 6.15
CA VAL A 13 -11.19 -44.01 5.11
C VAL A 13 -11.26 -42.68 5.84
N THR A 14 -10.13 -41.98 5.95
CA THR A 14 -10.13 -40.58 6.36
C THR A 14 -10.55 -39.74 5.18
N SER A 15 -11.82 -39.37 5.18
CA SER A 15 -12.43 -38.36 4.33
C SER A 15 -11.58 -37.08 4.38
N LEU A 16 -10.88 -36.76 3.29
CA LEU A 16 -10.38 -35.42 3.05
C LEU A 16 -11.60 -34.52 2.86
N LEU A 17 -12.06 -33.91 3.96
CA LEU A 17 -12.91 -32.73 3.87
C LEU A 17 -12.07 -31.65 3.22
N THR A 18 -12.19 -31.52 1.90
CA THR A 18 -11.92 -30.26 1.20
C THR A 18 -12.93 -29.26 1.73
N SER A 19 -12.62 -28.67 2.87
CA SER A 19 -13.21 -27.41 3.29
C SER A 19 -12.68 -26.37 2.31
N CYS A 20 -13.41 -26.19 1.20
CA CYS A 20 -13.48 -24.90 0.54
C CYS A 20 -14.03 -23.93 1.59
N GLY A 21 -13.12 -23.36 2.38
CA GLY A 21 -13.43 -22.19 3.17
C GLY A 21 -13.67 -21.06 2.20
N ASP A 22 -14.94 -20.80 1.90
CA ASP A 22 -15.39 -19.47 1.48
C ASP A 22 -15.00 -18.51 2.60
N LYS A 23 -13.77 -17.99 2.52
CA LYS A 23 -13.36 -16.83 3.28
C LYS A 23 -14.19 -15.67 2.72
N GLN A 24 -15.35 -15.42 3.32
CA GLN A 24 -15.98 -14.11 3.22
C GLN A 24 -14.90 -13.08 3.55
N SER A 25 -14.59 -12.24 2.58
CA SER A 25 -13.65 -11.14 2.77
C SER A 25 -14.22 -10.23 3.86
N GLU A 26 -13.42 -9.95 4.88
CA GLU A 26 -13.80 -8.98 5.89
C GLU A 26 -14.08 -7.63 5.23
N PRO A 27 -15.11 -6.89 5.67
CA PRO A 27 -15.42 -5.59 5.09
C PRO A 27 -14.25 -4.63 5.29
N ILE A 28 -13.82 -3.96 4.20
CA ILE A 28 -12.79 -2.93 4.25
C ILE A 28 -13.39 -1.67 4.89
N VAL A 29 -13.08 -1.46 6.17
CA VAL A 29 -13.53 -0.28 6.95
C VAL A 29 -12.44 0.79 6.93
N ALA A 30 -12.79 1.99 6.46
CA ALA A 30 -11.88 3.14 6.47
C ALA A 30 -11.69 3.69 7.91
N PRO A 31 -10.49 4.18 8.26
CA PRO A 31 -10.26 4.92 9.50
C PRO A 31 -11.14 6.18 9.59
N PRO A 32 -11.42 6.69 10.82
CA PRO A 32 -12.19 7.93 10.98
C PRO A 32 -11.61 9.11 10.20
N GLY A 33 -12.45 9.84 9.46
CA GLY A 33 -12.05 10.98 8.63
C GLY A 33 -11.41 10.60 7.29
N MET A 34 -11.34 9.31 6.97
CA MET A 34 -10.90 8.80 5.68
C MET A 34 -12.05 8.09 4.95
N ILE A 35 -11.94 7.99 3.63
CA ILE A 35 -12.80 7.16 2.79
C ILE A 35 -11.96 6.09 2.08
N SER A 36 -12.61 4.97 1.77
CA SER A 36 -12.03 3.90 0.94
C SER A 36 -12.14 4.28 -0.53
N LEU A 37 -11.01 4.40 -1.21
CA LEU A 37 -10.93 4.61 -2.65
C LEU A 37 -10.52 3.31 -3.36
N ASP A 38 -11.45 2.71 -4.10
CA ASP A 38 -11.21 1.49 -4.87
C ASP A 38 -10.51 1.80 -6.19
N LEU A 39 -9.31 1.25 -6.38
CA LEU A 39 -8.49 1.50 -7.56
C LEU A 39 -8.60 0.43 -8.65
N ASN A 40 -9.54 -0.52 -8.55
CA ASN A 40 -9.74 -1.55 -9.58
C ASN A 40 -10.08 -0.95 -10.96
N ASN A 41 -10.74 0.20 -11.01
CA ASN A 41 -11.02 0.93 -12.25
C ASN A 41 -9.76 1.53 -12.91
N TYR A 42 -8.63 1.54 -12.18
CA TYR A 42 -7.31 2.02 -12.62
C TYR A 42 -6.29 0.87 -12.73
N GLY A 43 -6.79 -0.38 -12.80
CA GLY A 43 -5.95 -1.56 -12.94
C GLY A 43 -5.18 -1.97 -11.67
N LYS A 44 -5.48 -1.35 -10.53
CA LYS A 44 -4.81 -1.63 -9.25
C LYS A 44 -5.75 -2.46 -8.36
N PRO A 45 -5.41 -3.71 -7.99
CA PRO A 45 -6.32 -4.60 -7.27
C PRO A 45 -6.33 -4.32 -5.76
N PHE A 46 -6.51 -3.06 -5.37
CA PHE A 46 -6.48 -2.63 -3.97
C PHE A 46 -7.22 -1.32 -3.71
N VAL A 47 -7.43 -1.05 -2.43
CA VAL A 47 -8.06 0.16 -1.88
C VAL A 47 -7.00 1.01 -1.19
N VAL A 48 -7.02 2.31 -1.47
CA VAL A 48 -6.27 3.34 -0.72
C VAL A 48 -7.22 4.09 0.20
N PHE A 49 -6.77 4.47 1.39
CA PHE A 49 -7.54 5.35 2.28
C PHE A 49 -7.14 6.80 2.06
N VAL A 50 -8.08 7.66 1.67
CA VAL A 50 -7.81 9.08 1.42
C VAL A 50 -8.68 9.95 2.34
N PRO A 51 -8.31 11.21 2.62
CA PRO A 51 -9.14 12.11 3.40
C PRO A 51 -10.55 12.22 2.82
N ASP A 52 -11.54 12.42 3.68
CA ASP A 52 -12.94 12.61 3.26
C ASP A 52 -13.07 13.69 2.18
N THR A 53 -13.62 13.29 1.03
CA THR A 53 -13.78 14.11 -0.16
C THR A 53 -15.16 14.77 -0.25
N ALA A 54 -16.06 14.59 0.73
CA ALA A 54 -17.43 15.11 0.67
C ALA A 54 -17.49 16.62 0.39
N ASN A 55 -16.50 17.38 0.87
CA ASN A 55 -16.37 18.82 0.65
C ASN A 55 -15.03 19.22 0.04
N THR A 56 -14.21 18.24 -0.38
CA THR A 56 -12.86 18.47 -0.89
C THR A 56 -12.70 17.78 -2.23
N PRO A 57 -12.44 18.50 -3.33
CA PRO A 57 -12.25 17.89 -4.63
C PRO A 57 -11.04 16.96 -4.60
N PHE A 58 -11.14 15.86 -5.34
CA PHE A 58 -10.03 14.95 -5.57
C PHE A 58 -9.86 14.67 -7.06
N SER A 59 -8.66 14.26 -7.45
CA SER A 59 -8.37 13.77 -8.79
C SER A 59 -7.56 12.47 -8.72
N ILE A 60 -7.74 11.64 -9.75
CA ILE A 60 -6.97 10.42 -9.98
C ILE A 60 -6.54 10.46 -11.43
N GLU A 61 -5.24 10.64 -11.65
CA GLU A 61 -4.67 10.89 -12.97
C GLU A 61 -3.41 10.06 -13.16
N GLU A 62 -3.19 9.55 -14.37
CA GLU A 62 -1.92 8.93 -14.72
C GLU A 62 -0.96 10.01 -15.20
N ASN A 63 0.24 10.06 -14.65
CA ASN A 63 1.25 11.04 -15.04
C ASN A 63 2.06 10.55 -16.27
N GLN A 64 2.99 11.39 -16.74
CA GLN A 64 3.75 11.10 -17.96
C GLN A 64 4.65 9.86 -17.87
N SER A 65 5.00 9.41 -16.66
CA SER A 65 5.77 8.18 -16.43
C SER A 65 4.90 6.94 -16.25
N GLY A 66 3.57 7.07 -16.35
CA GLY A 66 2.62 5.98 -16.15
C GLY A 66 2.28 5.69 -14.69
N ALA A 67 2.71 6.54 -13.75
CA ALA A 67 2.38 6.40 -12.35
C ALA A 67 0.99 6.99 -12.07
N LEU A 68 0.23 6.36 -11.18
CA LEU A 68 -1.10 6.84 -10.80
C LEU A 68 -0.97 7.85 -9.65
N GLU A 69 -1.42 9.08 -9.88
CA GLU A 69 -1.44 10.16 -8.89
C GLU A 69 -2.84 10.34 -8.32
N ILE A 70 -2.94 10.38 -6.99
CA ILE A 70 -4.18 10.65 -6.27
C ILE A 70 -3.99 11.91 -5.44
N LYS A 71 -4.77 12.95 -5.74
CA LYS A 71 -4.71 14.25 -5.03
C LYS A 71 -6.04 14.52 -4.34
N VAL A 72 -6.03 14.94 -3.08
CA VAL A 72 -7.22 15.39 -2.35
C VAL A 72 -6.94 16.77 -1.75
N GLY A 73 -7.59 17.80 -2.30
CA GLY A 73 -7.36 19.19 -1.89
C GLY A 73 -5.88 19.59 -2.01
N LYS A 74 -5.38 20.31 -0.99
CA LYS A 74 -3.99 20.80 -0.92
C LYS A 74 -3.12 20.04 0.07
N THR A 75 -3.65 19.03 0.74
CA THR A 75 -3.02 18.41 1.91
C THR A 75 -2.80 16.90 1.76
N PHE A 76 -3.09 16.35 0.58
CA PHE A 76 -2.91 14.94 0.30
C PHE A 76 -2.57 14.73 -1.18
N GLY A 77 -1.48 14.00 -1.44
CA GLY A 77 -1.00 13.67 -2.78
C GLY A 77 -0.12 12.43 -2.75
N ILE A 78 -0.61 11.30 -3.25
CA ILE A 78 0.15 10.05 -3.36
C ILE A 78 0.39 9.70 -4.83
N CYS A 79 1.62 9.35 -5.16
CA CYS A 79 2.03 8.76 -6.42
C CYS A 79 2.23 7.25 -6.24
N ILE A 80 1.71 6.45 -7.18
CA ILE A 80 1.75 4.99 -7.16
C ILE A 80 2.45 4.47 -8.41
N ASN A 81 3.60 3.82 -8.23
CA ASN A 81 4.36 3.16 -9.28
C ASN A 81 4.16 1.63 -9.21
N GLU A 82 4.15 0.95 -10.37
CA GLU A 82 4.00 -0.52 -10.48
C GLU A 82 5.34 -1.29 -10.39
N GLN A 83 6.30 -0.71 -9.69
CA GLN A 83 7.59 -1.31 -9.40
C GLN A 83 8.03 -0.86 -8.01
N ALA A 84 8.68 -1.74 -7.25
CA ALA A 84 9.31 -1.35 -6.00
C ALA A 84 10.42 -0.32 -6.26
N GLY A 85 10.46 0.72 -5.42
CA GLY A 85 11.59 1.65 -5.40
C GLY A 85 12.82 1.01 -4.76
N ASP A 86 14.02 1.39 -5.19
CA ASP A 86 15.25 0.98 -4.52
C ASP A 86 15.49 1.88 -3.30
N ILE A 87 15.09 1.40 -2.11
CA ILE A 87 15.26 2.13 -0.85
C ILE A 87 16.73 2.30 -0.49
N ALA A 88 17.60 1.35 -0.83
CA ALA A 88 19.02 1.45 -0.50
C ALA A 88 19.65 2.59 -1.32
N MET A 89 19.43 2.59 -2.64
CA MET A 89 19.88 3.66 -3.53
C MET A 89 19.27 5.00 -3.12
N LYS A 90 17.97 5.06 -2.80
CA LYS A 90 17.34 6.29 -2.32
C LYS A 90 18.03 6.86 -1.09
N LYS A 91 18.42 6.02 -0.12
CA LYS A 91 19.13 6.48 1.08
C LYS A 91 20.53 7.01 0.77
N GLU A 92 21.20 6.44 -0.23
CA GLU A 92 22.50 6.93 -0.71
C GLU A 92 22.32 8.29 -1.39
N ASP A 93 21.35 8.42 -2.29
CA ASP A 93 21.01 9.68 -2.97
C ASP A 93 20.70 10.79 -1.97
N LEU A 94 19.87 10.51 -0.96
CA LEU A 94 19.51 11.48 0.09
C LEU A 94 20.74 12.00 0.85
N LYS A 95 21.68 11.11 1.18
CA LYS A 95 22.90 11.50 1.91
C LYS A 95 23.90 12.26 1.03
N GLY A 96 23.82 12.07 -0.28
CA GLY A 96 24.67 12.73 -1.28
C GLY A 96 24.10 14.04 -1.82
N ASP A 97 22.88 14.42 -1.46
CA ASP A 97 22.24 15.64 -1.95
C ASP A 97 22.75 16.89 -1.20
N ASP A 98 23.60 17.67 -1.87
CA ASP A 98 24.16 18.92 -1.34
C ASP A 98 23.18 20.11 -1.40
N VAL A 99 22.11 20.00 -2.19
CA VAL A 99 21.12 21.05 -2.42
C VAL A 99 19.93 20.89 -1.49
N ASN A 100 19.22 19.75 -1.56
CA ASN A 100 18.14 19.40 -0.63
C ASN A 100 18.70 18.50 0.46
N ARG A 101 19.32 19.13 1.45
CA ARG A 101 20.16 18.43 2.42
C ARG A 101 19.32 17.54 3.30
N PHE A 102 19.62 16.24 3.28
CA PHE A 102 19.06 15.29 4.23
C PHE A 102 19.34 15.69 5.67
N LYS A 103 18.31 15.63 6.53
CA LYS A 103 18.40 15.95 7.95
C LYS A 103 18.32 14.71 8.82
N SER A 104 17.25 13.93 8.67
CA SER A 104 17.05 12.71 9.44
C SER A 104 16.01 11.80 8.82
N PHE A 105 16.10 10.50 9.14
CA PHE A 105 14.97 9.59 8.98
C PHE A 105 14.06 9.72 10.20
N LEU A 106 12.78 9.99 9.96
CA LEU A 106 11.71 9.90 10.96
C LEU A 106 11.18 8.46 11.06
N THR A 107 11.28 7.69 9.98
CA THR A 107 11.09 6.24 9.95
C THR A 107 12.12 5.64 9.00
N ASP A 108 12.77 4.57 9.43
CA ASP A 108 13.70 3.78 8.64
C ASP A 108 13.40 2.29 8.83
N GLU A 109 12.68 1.72 7.88
CA GLU A 109 12.32 0.31 7.79
C GLU A 109 12.78 -0.28 6.45
N PRO A 110 12.90 -1.61 6.32
CA PRO A 110 13.36 -2.23 5.07
C PRO A 110 12.48 -1.92 3.85
N THR A 111 11.18 -1.72 4.04
CA THR A 111 10.20 -1.47 2.97
C THR A 111 9.58 -0.08 3.06
N ALA A 112 10.03 0.77 3.99
CA ALA A 112 9.43 2.08 4.19
C ALA A 112 10.42 3.07 4.80
N ILE A 113 10.51 4.26 4.22
CA ILE A 113 11.25 5.38 4.78
C ILE A 113 10.36 6.62 4.81
N LEU A 114 10.51 7.40 5.87
CA LEU A 114 9.95 8.74 6.02
C LEU A 114 11.11 9.62 6.50
N TRP A 115 11.37 10.73 5.83
CA TRP A 115 12.52 11.56 6.15
C TRP A 115 12.21 13.04 6.07
N GLU A 116 13.13 13.80 6.65
CA GLU A 116 13.19 15.25 6.58
C GLU A 116 14.42 15.68 5.78
N SER A 117 14.22 16.63 4.87
CA SER A 117 15.28 17.31 4.12
C SER A 117 15.05 18.82 4.13
N GLU A 118 15.99 19.62 3.67
CA GLU A 118 15.89 21.08 3.69
C GLU A 118 16.70 21.73 2.57
N ILE A 119 16.05 22.63 1.82
CA ILE A 119 16.73 23.61 0.95
C ILE A 119 16.80 24.95 1.69
N THR A 120 15.64 25.55 1.97
CA THR A 120 15.49 26.81 2.73
C THR A 120 14.55 26.67 3.93
N ALA A 121 13.70 25.65 3.92
CA ALA A 121 12.78 25.27 4.98
C ALA A 121 12.64 23.74 5.02
N PRO A 122 12.22 23.16 6.16
CA PRO A 122 12.03 21.71 6.27
C PRO A 122 10.98 21.18 5.28
N GLU A 123 11.33 20.09 4.62
CA GLU A 123 10.48 19.31 3.74
C GLU A 123 10.42 17.87 4.23
N PHE A 124 9.26 17.24 4.07
CA PHE A 124 9.01 15.88 4.53
C PHE A 124 8.56 15.02 3.36
N HIS A 125 9.11 13.81 3.27
CA HIS A 125 8.85 12.92 2.15
C HIS A 125 8.84 11.47 2.60
N PHE A 126 8.17 10.61 1.84
CA PHE A 126 8.15 9.19 2.12
C PHE A 126 8.27 8.33 0.87
N LEU A 127 8.68 7.09 1.11
CA LEU A 127 8.65 6.00 0.14
C LEU A 127 8.23 4.74 0.88
N VAL A 128 7.17 4.07 0.40
CA VAL A 128 6.69 2.78 0.92
C VAL A 128 6.61 1.79 -0.23
N ASN A 129 7.29 0.66 -0.09
CA ASN A 129 7.16 -0.48 -0.98
C ASN A 129 6.17 -1.49 -0.39
N MET A 130 5.24 -1.99 -1.22
CA MET A 130 4.35 -3.08 -0.84
C MET A 130 4.23 -4.10 -1.98
N LYS A 131 4.24 -5.38 -1.62
CA LYS A 131 3.77 -6.44 -2.51
C LYS A 131 2.27 -6.63 -2.31
N ILE A 132 1.50 -6.52 -3.40
CA ILE A 132 0.04 -6.70 -3.39
C ILE A 132 -0.30 -7.73 -4.45
N GLY A 133 -0.84 -8.88 -4.01
CA GLY A 133 -0.86 -10.08 -4.85
C GLY A 133 0.57 -10.48 -5.25
N GLU A 134 0.81 -10.63 -6.55
CA GLU A 134 2.13 -10.97 -7.08
C GLU A 134 2.96 -9.74 -7.48
N SER A 135 2.34 -8.56 -7.54
CA SER A 135 2.97 -7.34 -8.05
C SER A 135 3.59 -6.51 -6.92
N ASP A 136 4.70 -5.85 -7.23
CA ASP A 136 5.33 -4.88 -6.35
C ASP A 136 4.90 -3.45 -6.70
N TYR A 137 4.65 -2.64 -5.69
CA TYR A 137 4.24 -1.25 -5.82
C TYR A 137 5.11 -0.35 -4.94
N CYS A 138 5.35 0.87 -5.42
CA CYS A 138 6.00 1.93 -4.67
C CYS A 138 5.06 3.13 -4.54
N PHE A 139 4.87 3.58 -3.30
CA PHE A 139 4.02 4.70 -2.93
C PHE A 139 4.91 5.83 -2.40
N GLU A 140 4.79 7.02 -2.99
CA GLU A 140 5.55 8.22 -2.62
C GLU A 140 4.61 9.43 -2.50
N ASP A 141 5.03 10.48 -1.81
CA ASP A 141 4.33 11.76 -1.88
C ASP A 141 4.55 12.42 -3.26
N ILE A 142 3.53 13.14 -3.73
CA ILE A 142 3.66 13.93 -4.96
C ILE A 142 4.46 15.19 -4.65
N ARG A 143 5.59 15.35 -5.32
CA ARG A 143 6.39 16.58 -5.24
C ARG A 143 5.89 17.57 -6.28
N SER A 144 5.37 18.71 -5.82
CA SER A 144 5.03 19.83 -6.70
C SER A 144 6.11 20.89 -6.64
N THR A 145 6.56 21.37 -7.79
CA THR A 145 7.38 22.60 -7.88
C THR A 145 6.52 23.87 -7.90
N GLU A 146 5.20 23.72 -8.02
CA GLU A 146 4.26 24.84 -8.16
C GLU A 146 3.49 25.16 -6.86
N ASN A 147 3.55 24.27 -5.87
CA ASN A 147 2.86 24.43 -4.58
C ASN A 147 3.85 24.38 -3.43
N ASP A 148 3.46 24.95 -2.30
CA ASP A 148 4.20 24.78 -1.05
C ASP A 148 4.36 23.29 -0.71
N PRO A 149 5.51 22.88 -0.13
CA PRO A 149 5.70 21.54 0.37
C PRO A 149 4.61 21.14 1.37
N PHE A 150 4.24 19.87 1.38
CA PHE A 150 3.29 19.35 2.35
C PHE A 150 3.84 19.46 3.78
N THR A 151 2.97 19.74 4.75
CA THR A 151 3.38 19.76 6.16
C THR A 151 3.74 18.35 6.64
N LYS A 152 4.50 18.28 7.74
CA LYS A 152 4.84 17.01 8.39
C LYS A 152 3.62 16.14 8.67
N GLU A 153 2.54 16.74 9.16
CA GLU A 153 1.31 16.03 9.50
C GLU A 153 0.58 15.52 8.25
N ALA A 154 0.63 16.26 7.16
CA ALA A 154 0.08 15.84 5.88
C ALA A 154 0.84 14.63 5.33
N ILE A 155 2.17 14.70 5.34
CA ILE A 155 3.05 13.60 4.89
C ILE A 155 2.88 12.36 5.78
N GLN A 156 2.79 12.53 7.11
CA GLN A 156 2.54 11.41 8.01
C GLN A 156 1.22 10.70 7.67
N LYS A 157 0.14 11.45 7.40
CA LYS A 157 -1.15 10.86 6.98
C LYS A 157 -1.06 10.10 5.67
N MET A 158 -0.28 10.61 4.70
CA MET A 158 -0.07 9.92 3.43
C MET A 158 0.76 8.64 3.61
N PHE A 159 1.81 8.71 4.43
CA PHE A 159 2.62 7.55 4.80
C PHE A 159 1.79 6.47 5.50
N ASP A 160 0.95 6.87 6.47
CA ASP A 160 0.07 5.95 7.18
C ASP A 160 -0.96 5.32 6.23
N SER A 161 -1.49 6.08 5.28
CA SER A 161 -2.36 5.56 4.22
C SER A 161 -1.63 4.52 3.35
N ALA A 162 -0.43 4.87 2.87
CA ALA A 162 0.40 4.00 2.05
C ALA A 162 0.81 2.71 2.78
N LYS A 163 0.97 2.72 4.10
CA LYS A 163 1.24 1.50 4.89
C LYS A 163 0.00 0.64 5.15
N ASN A 164 -1.21 1.16 4.92
CA ASN A 164 -2.46 0.50 5.26
C ASN A 164 -3.30 0.09 4.04
N ILE A 165 -2.71 0.00 2.85
CA ILE A 165 -3.37 -0.48 1.64
C ILE A 165 -4.01 -1.85 1.86
N LYS A 166 -5.23 -2.01 1.34
CA LYS A 166 -5.99 -3.26 1.44
C LYS A 166 -6.17 -3.86 0.06
N GLU A 167 -5.63 -5.06 -0.15
CA GLU A 167 -5.87 -5.83 -1.37
C GLU A 167 -7.38 -6.04 -1.55
N LYS A 168 -7.86 -5.76 -2.76
CA LYS A 168 -9.24 -5.97 -3.18
C LYS A 168 -9.22 -6.45 -4.62
N LYS A 169 -9.32 -7.76 -4.80
CA LYS A 169 -9.44 -8.35 -6.14
C LYS A 169 -10.76 -7.91 -6.76
N LYS A 170 -10.75 -7.60 -8.06
CA LYS A 170 -11.98 -7.40 -8.82
C LYS A 170 -12.81 -8.67 -8.71
N ASP A 171 -14.06 -8.55 -8.25
CA ASP A 171 -14.97 -9.68 -8.24
C ASP A 171 -15.04 -10.24 -9.66
N GLN A 172 -14.59 -11.49 -9.84
CA GLN A 172 -14.77 -12.15 -11.12
C GLN A 172 -16.29 -12.26 -11.34
N PRO A 173 -16.83 -11.82 -12.49
CA PRO A 173 -18.22 -12.10 -12.79
C PRO A 173 -18.38 -13.62 -12.77
N SER A 174 -19.27 -14.11 -11.93
CA SER A 174 -19.67 -15.52 -11.89
C SER A 174 -20.10 -15.93 -13.29
N THR A 175 -19.28 -16.76 -13.94
CA THR A 175 -19.56 -17.39 -15.23
C THR A 175 -20.74 -18.35 -15.14
#